data_AF-A0AA37QPE4-F1
#
_entry.id   AF-A0AA37QPE4-F1
#
_cell.length_a   1.000
_cell.length_b   1.000
_cell.length_c   1.000
_cell.angle_alpha   90.00
_cell.angle_beta   90.00
_cell.angle_gamma   90.00
#
_symmetry.space_group_name_H-M   'P 1'
#
loop_
_entity.id
_entity.type
_entity.pdbx_description
1 polymer ?
#
loop_
_entity_poly.entity_id
_entity_poly.type
_entity_poly.pdbx_seq_one_letter_code
_entity_poly.pdbx_strand_id
1 'polypeptide(L)'
;MGPLALMLVIIGVSTFGSGPARADAGMAAAAVTANGGLSACAANTGKALYDCVANVLDKLSNDITAPGVPETRRALSNAAAKLRAATSKAQALSAVTQCRALITSALAKVRALGGGYVAGWGGGAGAGSGLAAVSDVLARAAKLIQSKG
;
A
#
# COMPACT_ATOMS: atom_id res chain seq x y z
N MET A 1 -45.62 43.67 22.72
CA MET A 1 -45.73 42.61 23.75
C MET A 1 -45.80 41.27 23.01
N GLY A 2 -44.82 40.37 22.96
CA GLY A 2 -43.41 40.35 23.31
C GLY A 2 -42.71 39.37 22.34
N PRO A 3 -41.37 39.44 22.19
CA PRO A 3 -40.59 38.57 21.32
C PRO A 3 -40.12 37.34 22.11
N LEU A 4 -40.01 36.16 21.49
CA LEU A 4 -39.09 35.10 21.94
C LEU A 4 -39.05 33.92 20.96
N ALA A 5 -37.81 33.55 20.63
CA ALA A 5 -37.32 32.21 20.30
C ALA A 5 -37.71 31.63 18.92
N LEU A 6 -36.83 30.97 18.17
CA LEU A 6 -35.54 30.38 18.50
C LEU A 6 -34.75 30.24 17.19
N MET A 7 -33.49 30.66 17.20
CA MET A 7 -32.52 30.30 16.16
C MET A 7 -32.43 28.77 16.04
N LEU A 8 -32.66 28.24 14.85
CA LEU A 8 -32.38 26.85 14.52
C LEU A 8 -31.08 26.81 13.69
N VAL A 9 -29.96 26.74 14.42
CA VAL A 9 -28.68 26.28 13.90
C VAL A 9 -28.72 24.75 13.92
N ILE A 10 -28.70 24.11 12.74
CA ILE A 10 -28.27 22.72 12.62
C ILE A 10 -27.23 22.61 11.49
N ILE A 11 -25.98 22.76 11.92
CA ILE A 11 -24.87 21.83 11.69
C ILE A 11 -24.80 21.22 10.29
N GLY A 12 -23.87 21.73 9.48
CA GLY A 12 -23.29 20.98 8.38
C GLY A 12 -22.58 19.73 8.90
N VAL A 13 -23.22 18.56 8.76
CA VAL A 13 -22.54 17.28 8.89
C VAL A 13 -22.01 16.88 7.52
N SER A 14 -20.70 17.01 7.38
CA SER A 14 -19.91 16.53 6.25
C SER A 14 -19.96 15.00 6.19
N THR A 15 -20.91 14.41 5.45
CA THR A 15 -20.85 12.98 5.12
C THR A 15 -20.03 12.76 3.85
N PHE A 16 -18.72 13.01 3.91
CA PHE A 16 -17.72 12.46 2.99
C PHE A 16 -16.86 11.43 3.74
N GLY A 17 -17.50 10.40 4.29
CA GLY A 17 -16.88 9.45 5.22
C GLY A 17 -16.56 8.05 4.67
N SER A 18 -16.72 7.80 3.36
CA SER A 18 -16.64 6.42 2.81
C SER A 18 -15.35 6.08 2.06
N GLY A 19 -14.44 7.04 1.88
CA GLY A 19 -13.18 6.87 1.13
C GLY A 19 -12.09 6.09 1.86
N PRO A 20 -11.67 6.50 3.08
CA PRO A 20 -10.46 5.97 3.69
C PRO A 20 -10.59 4.51 4.17
N ALA A 21 -11.74 4.13 4.73
CA ALA A 21 -11.98 2.76 5.20
C ALA A 21 -11.96 1.73 4.05
N ARG A 22 -12.43 2.12 2.85
CA ARG A 22 -12.41 1.26 1.66
C ARG A 22 -11.00 1.13 1.07
N ALA A 23 -10.18 2.17 1.19
CA ALA A 23 -8.80 2.14 0.73
C ALA A 23 -7.92 1.18 1.54
N ASP A 24 -8.03 1.21 2.87
CA ASP A 24 -7.30 0.28 3.74
C ASP A 24 -7.73 -1.18 3.51
N ALA A 25 -9.04 -1.44 3.43
CA ALA A 25 -9.57 -2.78 3.17
C ALA A 25 -9.15 -3.31 1.78
N GLY A 26 -9.19 -2.46 0.75
CA GLY A 26 -8.74 -2.80 -0.61
C GLY A 26 -7.26 -3.13 -0.68
N MET A 27 -6.41 -2.36 0.00
CA MET A 27 -4.97 -2.63 0.08
C MET A 27 -4.67 -3.94 0.83
N ALA A 28 -5.37 -4.21 1.93
CA ALA A 28 -5.20 -5.44 2.69
C ALA A 28 -5.61 -6.68 1.86
N ALA A 29 -6.75 -6.62 1.17
CA ALA A 29 -7.20 -7.70 0.29
C ALA A 29 -6.23 -7.93 -0.88
N ALA A 30 -5.77 -6.86 -1.52
CA ALA A 30 -4.79 -6.94 -2.59
C ALA A 30 -3.45 -7.53 -2.10
N ALA A 31 -3.02 -7.20 -0.88
CA ALA A 31 -1.83 -7.76 -0.26
C ALA A 31 -1.94 -9.28 0.01
N VAL A 32 -3.13 -9.78 0.38
CA VAL A 32 -3.37 -11.24 0.49
C VAL A 32 -3.21 -11.92 -0.86
N THR A 33 -3.78 -11.36 -1.92
CA THR A 33 -3.62 -11.87 -3.29
C THR A 33 -2.15 -11.84 -3.73
N ALA A 34 -1.43 -10.76 -3.42
CA ALA A 34 -0.01 -10.63 -3.72
C ALA A 34 0.83 -11.69 -2.98
N ASN A 35 0.49 -12.00 -1.73
CA ASN A 35 1.14 -13.07 -0.97
C ASN A 35 0.93 -14.46 -1.60
N GLY A 36 -0.27 -14.73 -2.14
CA GLY A 36 -0.51 -15.93 -2.94
C GLY A 36 0.39 -15.98 -4.18
N GLY A 37 0.51 -14.85 -4.90
CA GLY A 37 1.39 -14.72 -6.06
C GLY A 37 2.88 -14.91 -5.72
N LEU A 38 3.36 -14.33 -4.62
CA LEU A 38 4.75 -14.53 -4.15
C LEU A 38 5.05 -16.00 -3.83
N SER A 39 4.06 -16.72 -3.30
CA SER A 39 4.20 -18.15 -3.02
C SER A 39 4.34 -18.95 -4.32
N ALA A 40 3.62 -18.59 -5.38
CA ALA A 40 3.83 -19.16 -6.72
C ALA A 40 5.20 -18.77 -7.30
N CYS A 41 5.67 -17.54 -7.06
CA CYS A 41 7.01 -17.11 -7.49
C CYS A 41 8.14 -17.90 -6.84
N ALA A 42 7.90 -18.55 -5.70
CA ALA A 42 8.90 -19.39 -5.04
C ALA A 42 9.35 -20.58 -5.91
N ALA A 43 8.61 -20.96 -6.95
CA ALA A 43 9.07 -21.98 -7.91
C ALA A 43 10.20 -21.48 -8.84
N ASN A 44 10.42 -20.17 -8.94
CA ASN A 44 11.40 -19.54 -9.81
C ASN A 44 12.68 -19.14 -9.07
N THR A 45 13.77 -18.94 -9.83
CA THR A 45 15.08 -18.47 -9.32
C THR A 45 15.70 -17.41 -10.25
N GLY A 46 16.62 -16.60 -9.72
CA GLY A 46 17.35 -15.60 -10.50
C GLY A 46 16.45 -14.58 -11.19
N LYS A 47 16.71 -14.27 -12.47
CA LYS A 47 15.94 -13.26 -13.24
C LYS A 47 14.44 -13.58 -13.31
N ALA A 48 14.07 -14.86 -13.52
CA ALA A 48 12.68 -15.28 -13.58
C ALA A 48 11.92 -15.02 -12.27
N LEU A 49 12.62 -15.16 -11.13
CA LEU A 49 12.07 -14.79 -9.82
C LEU A 49 11.81 -13.28 -9.74
N TYR A 50 12.76 -12.45 -10.19
CA TYR A 50 12.59 -10.99 -10.14
C TYR A 50 11.44 -10.53 -11.01
N ASP A 51 11.31 -11.08 -12.22
CA ASP A 51 10.21 -10.78 -13.14
C ASP A 51 8.86 -11.25 -12.58
N CYS A 52 8.81 -12.42 -11.91
CA CYS A 52 7.61 -12.90 -11.23
C CYS A 52 7.20 -11.97 -10.07
N VAL A 53 8.14 -11.61 -9.20
CA VAL A 53 7.89 -10.66 -8.08
C VAL A 53 7.46 -9.29 -8.62
N ALA A 54 8.08 -8.82 -9.71
CA ALA A 54 7.67 -7.58 -10.36
C ALA A 54 6.21 -7.64 -10.84
N ASN A 55 5.80 -8.74 -11.48
CA ASN A 55 4.40 -8.92 -11.90
C ASN A 55 3.42 -8.94 -10.73
N VAL A 56 3.81 -9.54 -9.60
CA VAL A 56 3.00 -9.52 -8.37
C VAL A 56 2.85 -8.09 -7.83
N LEU A 57 3.92 -7.31 -7.81
CA LEU A 57 3.89 -5.90 -7.36
C LEU A 57 3.10 -5.00 -8.32
N ASP A 58 3.20 -5.25 -9.62
CA ASP A 58 2.42 -4.58 -10.66
C ASP A 58 0.93 -4.86 -10.49
N LYS A 59 0.57 -6.14 -10.35
CA LYS A 59 -0.82 -6.55 -10.07
C LYS A 59 -1.34 -5.97 -8.77
N LEU A 60 -0.54 -5.97 -7.71
CA LEU A 60 -0.87 -5.32 -6.44
C LEU A 60 -1.16 -3.82 -6.65
N SER A 61 -0.32 -3.13 -7.43
CA SER A 61 -0.52 -1.70 -7.72
C SER A 61 -1.80 -1.43 -8.52
N ASN A 62 -2.21 -2.36 -9.39
CA ASN A 62 -3.44 -2.26 -10.16
C ASN A 62 -4.69 -2.63 -9.34
N ASP A 63 -4.60 -3.66 -8.47
CA ASP A 63 -5.69 -4.10 -7.60
C ASP A 63 -6.03 -3.04 -6.54
N ILE A 64 -5.05 -2.22 -6.14
CA ILE A 64 -5.27 -1.03 -5.32
C ILE A 64 -5.96 0.06 -6.18
N THR A 65 -7.27 -0.10 -6.40
CA THR A 65 -8.10 0.83 -7.17
C THR A 65 -8.68 1.97 -6.34
N ALA A 66 -8.41 1.99 -5.03
CA ALA A 66 -9.02 2.94 -4.12
C ALA A 66 -8.64 4.39 -4.45
N PRO A 67 -9.62 5.31 -4.57
CA PRO A 67 -9.33 6.73 -4.73
C PRO A 67 -8.61 7.24 -3.47
N GLY A 68 -7.42 7.83 -3.63
CA GLY A 68 -6.65 8.43 -2.54
C GLY A 68 -5.26 7.84 -2.27
N VAL A 69 -4.86 6.77 -2.97
CA VAL A 69 -3.54 6.12 -2.76
C VAL A 69 -2.60 6.10 -3.99
N PRO A 70 -2.48 7.18 -4.79
CA PRO A 70 -1.61 7.22 -5.98
C PRO A 70 -0.12 7.00 -5.67
N GLU A 71 0.38 7.44 -4.52
CA GLU A 71 1.80 7.29 -4.16
C GLU A 71 2.14 5.85 -3.80
N THR A 72 1.25 5.13 -3.12
CA THR A 72 1.40 3.68 -2.88
C THR A 72 1.51 2.93 -4.21
N ARG A 73 0.64 3.22 -5.19
CA ARG A 73 0.71 2.60 -6.51
C ARG A 73 2.00 2.93 -7.25
N ARG A 74 2.42 4.20 -7.25
CA ARG A 74 3.67 4.64 -7.90
C ARG A 74 4.89 3.99 -7.27
N ALA A 75 4.94 3.87 -5.95
CA ALA A 75 6.03 3.21 -5.25
C ALA A 75 6.12 1.72 -5.64
N LEU A 76 4.99 1.04 -5.76
CA LEU A 76 4.91 -0.35 -6.18
C LEU A 76 5.30 -0.55 -7.65
N SER A 77 4.77 0.26 -8.57
CA SER A 77 5.10 0.13 -9.99
C SER A 77 6.57 0.46 -10.27
N ASN A 78 7.14 1.44 -9.55
CA ASN A 78 8.56 1.76 -9.63
C ASN A 78 9.43 0.60 -9.10
N ALA A 79 9.01 -0.04 -8.01
CA ALA A 79 9.69 -1.24 -7.51
C ALA A 79 9.64 -2.39 -8.52
N ALA A 80 8.48 -2.62 -9.15
CA ALA A 80 8.31 -3.62 -10.20
C ALA A 80 9.22 -3.32 -11.42
N ALA A 81 9.27 -2.07 -11.87
CA ALA A 81 10.15 -1.65 -12.97
C ALA A 81 11.64 -1.87 -12.63
N LYS A 82 12.06 -1.49 -11.42
CA LYS A 82 13.44 -1.72 -10.94
C LYS A 82 13.77 -3.21 -10.80
N LEU A 83 12.81 -4.05 -10.41
CA LEU A 83 12.99 -5.50 -10.36
C LEU A 83 13.15 -6.12 -11.74
N ARG A 84 12.37 -5.69 -12.74
CA ARG A 84 12.51 -6.15 -14.13
C ARG A 84 13.86 -5.76 -14.72
N ALA A 85 14.37 -4.59 -14.35
CA ALA A 85 15.69 -4.10 -14.73
C ALA A 85 16.85 -4.72 -13.92
N ALA A 86 16.57 -5.38 -12.79
CA ALA A 86 17.60 -5.95 -11.94
C ALA A 86 18.25 -7.15 -12.63
N THR A 87 19.58 -7.10 -12.76
CA THR A 87 20.40 -8.22 -13.27
C THR A 87 21.09 -8.98 -12.14
N SER A 88 20.98 -8.49 -10.90
CA SER A 88 21.61 -9.08 -9.73
C SER A 88 20.70 -8.98 -8.50
N LYS A 89 20.92 -9.92 -7.58
CA LYS A 89 20.24 -10.00 -6.28
C LYS A 89 20.33 -8.69 -5.50
N ALA A 90 21.50 -8.04 -5.50
CA ALA A 90 21.72 -6.78 -4.81
C ALA A 90 20.82 -5.66 -5.36
N GLN A 91 20.69 -5.55 -6.68
CA GLN A 91 19.80 -4.58 -7.31
C GLN A 91 18.32 -4.87 -7.00
N ALA A 92 17.92 -6.14 -7.09
CA ALA A 92 16.56 -6.57 -6.77
C ALA A 92 16.19 -6.27 -5.30
N LEU A 93 17.09 -6.57 -4.36
CA LEU A 93 16.90 -6.26 -2.95
C LEU A 93 16.88 -4.76 -2.67
N SER A 94 17.76 -3.99 -3.30
CA SER A 94 17.76 -2.53 -3.19
C SER A 94 16.44 -1.93 -3.64
N ALA A 95 15.88 -2.41 -4.76
CA ALA A 95 14.58 -1.96 -5.26
C ALA A 95 13.43 -2.22 -4.25
N VAL A 96 13.35 -3.44 -3.73
CA VAL A 96 12.28 -3.83 -2.78
C VAL A 96 12.44 -3.11 -1.44
N THR A 97 13.67 -2.97 -0.94
CA THR A 97 13.95 -2.27 0.33
C THR A 97 13.65 -0.78 0.24
N GLN A 98 14.00 -0.11 -0.87
CA GLN A 98 13.62 1.29 -1.11
C GLN A 98 12.10 1.46 -1.11
N CYS A 99 11.37 0.60 -1.81
CA CYS A 99 9.91 0.64 -1.83
C CYS A 99 9.32 0.43 -0.42
N ARG A 100 9.84 -0.56 0.32
CA ARG A 100 9.42 -0.84 1.70
C ARG A 100 9.67 0.35 2.62
N ALA A 101 10.81 1.03 2.49
CA ALA A 101 11.14 2.20 3.29
C ALA A 101 10.13 3.34 3.07
N LEU A 102 9.72 3.58 1.82
CA LEU A 102 8.70 4.57 1.48
C LEU A 102 7.35 4.25 2.12
N ILE A 103 6.87 3.01 1.95
CA ILE A 103 5.60 2.54 2.52
C ILE A 103 5.63 2.58 4.06
N THR A 104 6.73 2.18 4.67
CA THR A 104 6.90 2.21 6.13
C THR A 104 6.93 3.64 6.66
N SER A 105 7.56 4.56 5.93
CA SER A 105 7.57 5.98 6.27
C SER A 105 6.17 6.60 6.19
N ALA A 106 5.38 6.21 5.19
CA ALA A 106 3.99 6.62 5.07
C ALA A 106 3.13 6.07 6.21
N LEU A 107 3.33 4.80 6.56
CA LEU A 107 2.67 4.17 7.70
C LEU A 107 3.06 4.84 9.03
N ALA A 108 4.31 5.25 9.20
CA ALA A 108 4.74 6.03 10.37
C ALA A 108 3.99 7.37 10.45
N LYS A 109 3.77 8.05 9.31
CA LYS A 109 2.95 9.27 9.25
C LYS A 109 1.50 9.00 9.61
N VAL A 110 0.89 7.93 9.10
CA VAL A 110 -0.49 7.52 9.45
C VAL A 110 -0.61 7.28 10.97
N ARG A 111 0.36 6.59 11.57
CA ARG A 111 0.39 6.34 13.02
C ARG A 111 0.61 7.60 13.85
N ALA A 112 1.48 8.50 13.40
CA ALA A 112 1.70 9.79 14.05
C ALA A 112 0.44 10.66 14.08
N LEU A 113 -0.45 10.49 13.10
CA LEU A 113 -1.78 11.13 13.05
C LEU A 113 -2.87 10.35 13.80
N GLY A 114 -2.50 9.38 14.65
CA GLY A 114 -3.47 8.56 15.40
C GLY A 114 -4.30 7.64 14.51
N GLY A 115 -3.78 7.23 13.35
CA GLY A 115 -4.52 6.47 12.34
C GLY A 115 -5.20 7.34 11.28
N GLY A 116 -4.96 8.66 11.28
CA GLY A 116 -5.50 9.59 10.28
C GLY A 116 -5.13 9.26 8.83
N TYR A 117 -5.91 9.80 7.90
CA TYR A 117 -5.66 9.66 6.46
C TYR A 117 -4.46 10.49 6.01
N VAL A 118 -3.53 9.87 5.29
CA VAL A 118 -2.40 10.54 4.64
C VAL A 118 -2.68 10.59 3.13
N ALA A 119 -2.85 11.80 2.61
CA ALA A 119 -3.09 12.03 1.19
C ALA A 119 -1.99 11.37 0.34
N GLY A 120 -2.39 10.59 -0.67
CA GLY A 120 -1.45 9.89 -1.54
C GLY A 120 -1.14 8.46 -1.10
N TRP A 121 -1.23 8.15 0.20
CA TRP A 121 -0.75 6.88 0.78
C TRP A 121 -1.88 6.02 1.37
N GLY A 122 -2.95 6.65 1.86
CA GLY A 122 -4.08 5.99 2.49
C GLY A 122 -4.08 6.18 4.02
N GLY A 123 -4.75 5.28 4.73
CA GLY A 123 -5.02 5.41 6.17
C GLY A 123 -6.44 5.89 6.46
N GLY A 124 -6.76 6.09 7.74
CA GLY A 124 -8.11 6.37 8.25
C GLY A 124 -8.60 5.28 9.19
N ALA A 125 -9.87 4.85 9.08
CA ALA A 125 -10.47 3.90 10.03
C ALA A 125 -9.67 2.57 10.21
N GLY A 126 -8.85 2.18 9.23
CA GLY A 126 -7.96 1.02 9.31
C GLY A 126 -6.60 1.29 9.97
N ALA A 127 -6.31 2.51 10.44
CA ALA A 127 -5.04 2.94 11.03
C ALA A 127 -3.78 2.58 10.21
N GLY A 128 -3.92 2.50 8.89
CA GLY A 128 -2.84 2.11 7.97
C GLY A 128 -2.61 0.59 7.88
N SER A 129 -3.59 -0.24 8.26
CA SER A 129 -3.54 -1.70 8.10
C SER A 129 -3.26 -2.13 6.65
N GLY A 130 -3.78 -1.40 5.67
CA GLY A 130 -3.48 -1.63 4.25
C GLY A 130 -2.00 -1.41 3.92
N LEU A 131 -1.43 -0.29 4.38
CA LEU A 131 0.01 0.02 4.23
C LEU A 131 0.88 -1.02 4.96
N ALA A 132 0.44 -1.49 6.13
CA ALA A 132 1.13 -2.54 6.87
C ALA A 132 1.17 -3.85 6.07
N ALA A 133 0.04 -4.25 5.50
CA ALA A 133 -0.06 -5.46 4.69
C ALA A 133 0.82 -5.38 3.43
N VAL A 134 0.84 -4.23 2.74
CA VAL A 134 1.75 -4.00 1.60
C VAL A 134 3.22 -4.06 2.04
N SER A 135 3.55 -3.51 3.21
CA SER A 135 4.91 -3.59 3.74
C SER A 135 5.35 -5.04 4.05
N ASP A 136 4.42 -5.89 4.48
CA ASP A 136 4.68 -7.32 4.73
C ASP A 136 4.91 -8.09 3.42
N VAL A 137 4.13 -7.80 2.38
CA VAL A 137 4.35 -8.34 1.03
C VAL A 137 5.75 -7.99 0.53
N LEU A 138 6.17 -6.73 0.69
CA LEU A 138 7.53 -6.31 0.30
C LEU A 138 8.61 -7.01 1.14
N ALA A 139 8.38 -7.23 2.43
CA ALA A 139 9.30 -7.98 3.28
C ALA A 139 9.41 -9.45 2.85
N ARG A 140 8.30 -10.09 2.49
CA ARG A 140 8.28 -11.45 1.94
C ARG A 140 8.96 -11.54 0.59
N ALA A 141 8.70 -10.59 -0.32
CA ALA A 141 9.38 -10.50 -1.60
C ALA A 141 10.90 -10.38 -1.41
N ALA A 142 11.35 -9.53 -0.49
CA ALA A 142 12.77 -9.40 -0.16
C ALA A 142 13.35 -10.70 0.39
N LYS A 143 12.65 -11.41 1.28
CA LYS A 143 13.10 -12.73 1.78
C LYS A 143 13.20 -13.76 0.66
N LEU A 144 12.25 -13.76 -0.28
CA LEU A 144 12.24 -14.68 -1.42
C LEU A 144 13.43 -14.43 -2.35
N ILE A 145 13.71 -13.16 -2.66
CA ILE A 145 14.91 -12.76 -3.41
C ILE A 145 16.18 -13.08 -2.62
N GLN A 146 16.18 -12.92 -1.30
CA GLN A 146 17.33 -13.30 -0.47
C GLN A 146 17.62 -14.81 -0.51
N SER A 147 16.59 -15.66 -0.55
CA SER A 147 16.79 -17.11 -0.55
C SER A 147 17.02 -17.71 -1.94
N LYS A 148 16.45 -17.11 -3.00
CA LYS A 148 16.41 -17.70 -4.35
C LYS A 148 16.88 -16.79 -5.49
N GLY A 149 17.17 -15.53 -5.16
CA GLY A 149 17.70 -14.52 -6.08
C GLY A 149 19.20 -14.60 -6.22
#